data_AF-A0AAN8U4I8-F1
#
_entry.id   AF-A0AAN8U4I8-F1
#
_cell.length_a   1.000
_cell.length_b   1.000
_cell.length_c   1.000
_cell.angle_alpha   90.00
_cell.angle_beta   90.00
_cell.angle_gamma   90.00
#
_symmetry.space_group_name_H-M   'P 1'
#
loop_
_entity.id
_entity.type
_entity.pdbx_description
1 polymer ?
#
loop_
_entity_poly.entity_id
_entity_poly.type
_entity_poly.pdbx_seq_one_letter_code
_entity_poly.pdbx_strand_id
1 'polypeptide(L)'
;MQCEKDKKGLYIFKDWDIRWSSGPKSYRKYKYEIVEVLSDFVGNAGIQVGYLEKVTGFISIFQRTRPTVVGAFFVKPKELHKFSHRIPSKMSGTE
;
A
#
# COMPACT_ATOMS: atom_id res chain seq x y z
N MET A 1 9.28 -22.04 -15.54
CA MET A 1 8.94 -21.72 -14.14
C MET A 1 7.67 -20.88 -14.16
N GLN A 2 6.52 -21.55 -14.27
CA GLN A 2 5.21 -20.93 -14.29
C GLN A 2 4.68 -20.98 -12.85
N CYS A 3 4.68 -19.86 -12.15
CA CYS A 3 3.79 -19.63 -11.02
C CYS A 3 3.19 -18.25 -11.22
N GLU A 4 2.21 -18.25 -12.10
CA GLU A 4 1.36 -17.13 -12.48
C GLU A 4 0.24 -17.05 -11.42
N LYS A 5 -0.05 -15.82 -10.94
CA LYS A 5 -1.30 -15.34 -10.29
C LYS A 5 -1.30 -14.78 -8.86
N ASP A 6 -0.18 -14.49 -8.19
CA ASP A 6 -0.25 -13.88 -6.83
C ASP A 6 0.64 -12.65 -6.59
N LYS A 7 0.66 -11.72 -7.56
CA LYS A 7 1.26 -10.38 -7.35
C LYS A 7 0.25 -9.32 -6.88
N LYS A 8 -1.02 -9.69 -6.73
CA LYS A 8 -2.04 -8.84 -6.08
C LYS A 8 -1.97 -9.06 -4.58
N GLY A 9 -1.50 -8.05 -3.86
CA GLY A 9 -1.30 -8.14 -2.43
C GLY A 9 -1.47 -6.78 -1.78
N LEU A 10 -1.81 -6.81 -0.50
CA LEU A 10 -1.90 -5.61 0.33
C LEU A 10 -0.54 -5.34 0.94
N TYR A 11 -0.11 -4.08 0.97
CA TYR A 11 1.17 -3.68 1.51
C TYR A 11 1.03 -2.47 2.41
N ILE A 12 1.87 -2.44 3.44
CA ILE A 12 2.05 -1.25 4.27
C ILE A 12 3.02 -0.31 3.57
N PHE A 13 2.53 0.86 3.23
CA PHE A 13 3.29 1.98 2.71
C PHE A 13 3.63 2.93 3.87
N LYS A 14 4.94 3.13 4.09
CA LYS A 14 5.48 4.06 5.08
C LYS A 14 6.05 5.26 4.35
N ASP A 15 5.45 6.43 4.51
CA ASP A 15 6.09 7.68 4.08
C ASP A 15 7.18 8.03 5.11
N TRP A 16 8.36 7.43 4.93
CA TRP A 16 9.55 7.69 5.75
C TRP A 16 10.15 9.03 5.35
N ASP A 17 9.55 10.13 5.79
CA ASP A 17 10.23 11.42 5.73
C ASP A 17 11.38 11.39 6.76
N ILE A 18 12.63 11.45 6.29
CA ILE A 18 13.84 11.41 7.14
C ILE A 18 13.86 12.56 8.17
N ARG A 19 13.09 13.64 7.97
CA ARG A 19 12.99 14.76 8.94
C ARG A 19 12.10 14.39 10.15
N TRP A 20 11.50 13.20 10.15
CA TRP A 20 10.69 12.68 11.26
C TRP A 20 11.55 12.25 12.47
N SER A 21 12.84 11.93 12.27
CA SER A 21 13.73 11.43 13.33
C SER A 21 14.42 12.51 14.16
N SER A 22 14.32 13.80 13.79
CA SER A 22 15.22 14.85 14.32
C SER A 22 14.56 15.85 15.29
N GLY A 23 13.44 15.52 15.93
CA GLY A 23 12.76 16.46 16.84
C GLY A 23 12.24 15.83 18.15
N PRO A 24 12.46 16.43 19.33
CA PRO A 24 12.05 15.88 20.63
C PRO A 24 10.53 15.88 20.89
N LYS A 25 9.70 16.25 19.90
CA LYS A 25 8.22 16.19 19.94
C LYS A 25 7.64 15.08 19.06
N SER A 26 8.44 14.11 18.63
CA SER A 26 8.05 13.03 17.70
C SER A 26 7.18 11.92 18.34
N TYR A 27 6.25 12.26 19.24
CA TYR A 27 5.11 11.38 19.61
C TYR A 27 4.03 11.33 18.52
N ARG A 28 4.36 11.64 17.26
CA ARG A 28 3.39 11.67 16.16
C ARG A 28 3.27 10.28 15.57
N LYS A 29 2.19 9.60 16.00
CA LYS A 29 1.51 8.45 15.38
C LYS A 29 2.15 8.08 14.04
N TYR A 30 2.90 6.98 14.01
CA TYR A 30 3.41 6.43 12.76
C TYR A 30 2.26 6.34 11.76
N LYS A 31 2.27 7.19 10.73
CA LYS A 31 1.24 7.16 9.69
C LYS A 31 1.60 6.06 8.72
N TYR A 32 0.77 5.03 8.69
CA TYR A 32 0.87 3.92 7.76
C TYR A 32 -0.32 4.01 6.81
N GLU A 33 -0.04 3.86 5.53
CA GLU A 33 -1.07 3.73 4.51
C GLU A 33 -1.10 2.28 4.03
N ILE A 34 -2.29 1.77 3.73
CA ILE A 34 -2.44 0.44 3.16
C ILE A 34 -2.73 0.62 1.68
N VAL A 35 -1.92 -0.05 0.86
CA VAL A 35 -2.03 0.02 -0.60
C VAL A 35 -2.17 -1.38 -1.17
N GLU A 36 -2.92 -1.48 -2.26
CA GLU A 36 -2.98 -2.67 -3.10
C GLU A 36 -2.02 -2.51 -4.28
N VAL A 37 -1.21 -3.53 -4.57
CA VAL A 37 -0.41 -3.56 -5.80
C VAL A 37 -1.31 -3.94 -6.98
N LEU A 38 -1.35 -3.04 -7.97
CA LEU A 38 -2.21 -3.16 -9.15
C LEU A 38 -1.45 -3.66 -10.38
N SER A 39 -0.15 -3.35 -10.48
CA SER A 39 0.72 -3.76 -11.58
C SER A 39 2.03 -4.34 -11.10
N ASP A 40 2.68 -5.06 -12.01
CA ASP A 40 4.08 -5.43 -11.87
C ASP A 40 5.03 -4.22 -11.88
N PHE A 41 6.26 -4.43 -11.41
CA PHE A 41 7.33 -3.44 -11.49
C PHE A 41 7.74 -3.21 -12.95
N VAL A 42 7.68 -1.97 -13.40
CA VAL A 42 8.15 -1.52 -14.70
C VAL A 42 9.39 -0.66 -14.51
N GLY A 43 10.53 -1.03 -15.10
CA GLY A 43 11.85 -0.46 -14.80
C GLY A 43 11.90 1.07 -14.64
N ASN A 44 11.27 1.82 -15.55
CA ASN A 44 11.26 3.29 -15.50
C ASN A 44 10.03 3.89 -14.80
N ALA A 45 8.90 3.17 -14.74
CA ALA A 45 7.64 3.70 -14.19
C ALA A 45 7.42 3.32 -12.72
N GLY A 46 7.99 2.20 -12.26
CA GLY A 46 7.82 1.66 -10.93
C GLY A 46 6.63 0.71 -10.80
N ILE A 47 6.00 0.69 -9.63
CA ILE A 47 4.85 -0.19 -9.32
C ILE A 47 3.60 0.68 -9.24
N GLN A 48 2.54 0.31 -9.96
CA GLN A 48 1.25 0.94 -9.78
C GLN A 48 0.57 0.38 -8.54
N VAL A 49 0.13 1.26 -7.64
CA VAL A 49 -0.60 0.91 -6.43
C VAL A 49 -1.88 1.72 -6.29
N GLY A 50 -2.86 1.18 -5.58
CA GLY A 50 -4.09 1.85 -5.21
C GLY A 50 -4.21 2.04 -3.70
N TYR A 51 -4.67 3.20 -3.27
CA TYR A 51 -4.96 3.43 -1.86
C TYR A 51 -6.18 2.63 -1.41
N LEU A 52 -6.08 2.11 -0.19
CA LEU A 52 -7.18 1.42 0.46
C LEU A 52 -7.63 2.21 1.70
N GLU A 53 -8.94 2.43 1.78
CA GLU A 53 -9.60 3.01 2.94
C GLU A 53 -10.25 1.92 3.78
N LYS A 54 -10.21 2.12 5.09
CA LYS A 54 -10.91 1.26 6.04
C LYS A 54 -12.42 1.44 5.86
N VAL A 55 -13.15 0.33 5.71
CA VAL A 55 -14.60 0.36 5.65
C VAL A 55 -15.15 0.70 7.03
N THR A 56 -16.00 1.72 7.12
CA THR A 56 -16.66 2.12 8.37
C THR A 56 -17.44 0.94 8.96
N GLY A 57 -17.30 0.72 10.27
CA GLY A 57 -17.95 -0.38 10.98
C GLY A 57 -17.16 -1.70 11.02
N PHE A 58 -16.08 -1.82 10.25
CA PHE A 58 -15.21 -2.99 10.28
C PHE A 58 -13.85 -2.67 10.89
N ILE A 59 -13.20 -3.64 11.54
CA ILE A 59 -11.88 -3.43 12.14
C ILE A 59 -10.77 -3.58 11.10
N SER A 60 -10.89 -4.55 10.20
CA SER A 60 -9.84 -5.01 9.29
C SER A 60 -10.29 -5.18 7.84
N ILE A 61 -11.43 -4.59 7.44
CA ILE A 61 -11.87 -4.58 6.05
C ILE A 61 -11.44 -3.27 5.40
N PHE A 62 -10.79 -3.38 4.25
CA PHE A 62 -10.28 -2.27 3.48
C PHE A 62 -10.79 -2.39 2.03
N GLN A 63 -11.07 -1.25 1.41
CA GLN A 63 -11.57 -1.16 0.03
C GLN A 63 -10.85 -0.04 -0.72
N ARG A 64 -10.83 -0.11 -2.04
CA ARG A 64 -10.17 0.91 -2.87
C ARG A 64 -10.87 2.25 -2.74
N THR A 65 -10.08 3.31 -2.56
CA THR A 65 -10.57 4.69 -2.60
C THR A 65 -11.30 4.95 -3.91
N ARG A 66 -12.40 5.72 -3.85
CA ARG A 66 -13.28 5.96 -5.00
C ARG A 66 -12.48 6.46 -6.23
N PRO A 67 -12.80 6.00 -7.45
CA PRO A 67 -12.02 6.30 -8.67
C PRO A 67 -11.80 7.79 -8.95
N THR A 68 -12.72 8.65 -8.50
CA THR A 68 -12.69 10.10 -8.69
C THR A 68 -11.69 10.84 -7.79
N VAL A 69 -11.21 10.21 -6.71
CA VAL A 69 -10.23 10.79 -5.78
C VAL A 69 -8.95 9.97 -5.89
N VAL A 70 -8.15 10.24 -6.92
CA VAL A 70 -6.78 9.73 -7.15
C VAL A 70 -6.55 8.30 -6.59
N GLY A 71 -7.38 7.34 -7.02
CA GLY A 71 -7.42 5.98 -6.45
C GLY A 71 -6.27 5.06 -6.87
N ALA A 72 -5.28 5.57 -7.61
CA ALA A 72 -4.04 4.88 -7.92
C ALA A 72 -2.91 5.84 -8.31
N PHE A 73 -1.67 5.44 -8.01
CA PHE A 73 -0.45 6.15 -8.36
C PHE A 73 0.71 5.18 -8.61
N PHE A 74 1.82 5.70 -9.15
CA PHE A 74 3.04 4.93 -9.35
C PHE A 74 4.03 5.21 -8.23
N VAL A 75 4.47 4.16 -7.53
CA VAL A 75 5.62 4.20 -6.63
C VAL A 75 6.87 4.05 -7.48
N LYS A 76 7.68 5.10 -7.55
CA LYS A 76 8.91 5.10 -8.36
C LYS A 76 9.92 4.08 -7.84
N PRO A 77 10.85 3.58 -8.69
CA PRO A 77 11.90 2.66 -8.28
C PRO A 77 12.70 3.12 -7.04
N LYS A 78 12.99 4.42 -6.95
CA LYS A 78 13.72 5.02 -5.80
C LYS A 78 12.91 5.06 -4.50
N GLU A 79 11.60 4.87 -4.56
CA GLU A 79 10.66 4.92 -3.44
C GLU A 79 10.21 3.53 -3.00
N LEU A 80 10.72 2.46 -3.62
CA LEU A 80 10.36 1.08 -3.25
C LEU A 80 10.71 0.74 -1.79
N HIS A 81 11.66 1.45 -1.19
CA HIS A 81 11.99 1.32 0.23
C HIS A 81 10.84 1.70 1.18
N LYS A 82 9.79 2.38 0.66
CA LYS A 82 8.57 2.71 1.41
C LYS A 82 7.66 1.50 1.65
N PHE A 83 7.81 0.43 0.85
CA PHE A 83 7.14 -0.84 1.12
C PHE A 83 7.81 -1.54 2.29
N SER A 84 7.05 -1.79 3.35
CA SER A 84 7.59 -2.41 4.56
C SER A 84 7.24 -3.89 4.67
N HIS A 85 5.95 -4.22 4.60
CA HIS A 85 5.47 -5.59 4.79
C HIS A 85 4.27 -5.87 3.88
N ARG A 86 4.19 -7.09 3.37
CA ARG A 86 2.97 -7.62 2.74
C ARG A 86 1.99 -8.00 3.86
N ILE A 87 0.78 -7.47 3.80
CA ILE A 87 -0.32 -7.85 4.68
C ILE A 87 -0.94 -9.12 4.11
N PRO A 88 -0.99 -10.22 4.88
CA PRO A 88 -1.70 -11.41 4.46
C PRO A 88 -3.20 -11.08 4.34
N SER A 89 -3.75 -11.22 3.14
CA SER A 89 -5.18 -11.03 2.87
C SER A 89 -5.83 -12.37 2.55
N LYS A 90 -6.88 -12.74 3.29
CA LYS A 90 -7.80 -13.79 2.86
C LYS A 90 -9.04 -13.15 2.24
N MET A 91 -9.24 -13.40 0.94
CA MET A 91 -10.55 -13.27 0.30
C MET A 91 -11.20 -14.66 0.37
N SER A 92 -11.96 -14.96 1.43
CA SER A 92 -12.84 -16.13 1.43
C SER A 92 -14.19 -15.72 0.85
N GLY A 93 -14.29 -15.74 -0.47
CA GLY A 93 -15.55 -15.69 -1.19
C GLY A 93 -15.74 -17.00 -1.92
N THR A 94 -16.34 -17.98 -1.25
CA THR A 94 -16.99 -19.10 -1.93
C THR A 94 -18.48 -18.88 -1.71
N GLU A 95 -19.19 -18.63 -2.81
CA GLU A 95 -20.64 -18.83 -2.85
C GLU A 95 -20.95 -20.33 -2.84
#